data_AF-A0A954H3M7-F1
#
_entry.id   AF-A0A954H3M7-F1
#
_cell.length_a   1.000
_cell.length_b   1.000
_cell.length_c   1.000
_cell.angle_alpha   90.00
_cell.angle_beta   90.00
_cell.angle_gamma   90.00
#
_symmetry.space_group_name_H-M   'P 1'
#
loop_
_entity.id
_entity.type
_entity.pdbx_description
1 polymer ?
#
loop_
_entity_poly.entity_id
_entity_poly.type
_entity_poly.pdbx_seq_one_letter_code
_entity_poly.pdbx_strand_id
1 'polypeptide(L)'
;MSHVRYTNIVGKVIDHPDETQMRHDLSEVPWRQWYRCLQGAAMLEVVSDENDPHSVRPGKTSPQPVLIVAQPNADEFLLSWLEDRREWVPWNGGTCEAFSTYFSGGNEHRIPDACLVDSETALRVMLHFVTKQTRDNSVTWKRLDELPVEADFWEPM
;
A
#
# COMPACT_ATOMS: atom_id res chain seq x y z
N MET A 1 -22.71 -4.29 -7.98
CA MET A 1 -21.46 -4.11 -8.76
C MET A 1 -20.39 -3.74 -7.76
N SER A 2 -19.21 -4.38 -7.82
CA SER A 2 -18.11 -3.97 -6.95
C SER A 2 -17.50 -2.66 -7.47
N HIS A 3 -17.11 -1.77 -6.55
CA HIS A 3 -16.34 -0.57 -6.87
C HIS A 3 -15.12 -0.48 -5.95
N VAL A 4 -14.19 0.41 -6.27
CA VAL A 4 -13.02 0.67 -5.43
C VAL A 4 -13.27 1.91 -4.58
N ARG A 5 -13.04 1.76 -3.27
CA ARG A 5 -13.00 2.84 -2.29
C ARG A 5 -11.55 3.17 -1.99
N TYR A 6 -11.23 4.46 -1.95
CA TYR A 6 -9.92 4.97 -1.59
C TYR A 6 -10.02 5.78 -0.29
N THR A 7 -9.33 5.32 0.74
CA THR A 7 -9.11 6.09 1.97
C THR A 7 -7.74 6.73 1.85
N ASN A 8 -7.73 8.06 1.69
CA ASN A 8 -6.46 8.77 1.61
C ASN A 8 -5.80 8.90 2.99
N ILE A 9 -4.56 9.38 2.98
CA ILE A 9 -3.71 9.54 4.16
C ILE A 9 -4.26 10.44 5.29
N VAL A 10 -5.22 11.33 5.00
CA VAL A 10 -5.88 12.17 6.02
C VAL A 10 -7.18 11.55 6.52
N GLY A 11 -7.46 10.31 6.12
CA GLY A 11 -8.65 9.55 6.49
C GLY A 11 -9.90 9.94 5.69
N LYS A 12 -9.76 10.72 4.60
CA LYS A 12 -10.89 11.04 3.73
C LYS A 12 -11.20 9.83 2.86
N VAL A 13 -12.44 9.39 2.90
CA VAL A 13 -12.97 8.32 2.06
C VAL A 13 -13.47 8.91 0.74
N ILE A 14 -13.05 8.31 -0.37
CA ILE A 14 -13.37 8.72 -1.73
C ILE A 14 -13.84 7.48 -2.49
N ASP A 15 -15.12 7.47 -2.86
CA ASP A 15 -15.68 6.46 -3.74
C ASP A 15 -15.34 6.82 -5.18
N HIS A 16 -14.88 5.86 -5.98
CA HIS A 16 -14.44 6.07 -7.36
C HIS A 16 -13.29 7.09 -7.51
N PRO A 17 -12.10 6.82 -6.94
CA PRO A 17 -10.95 7.71 -7.08
C PRO A 17 -10.52 7.86 -8.55
N ASP A 18 -10.12 9.08 -8.92
CA ASP A 18 -9.56 9.39 -10.24
C ASP A 18 -8.05 9.67 -10.18
N GLU A 19 -7.42 9.73 -11.35
CA GLU A 19 -5.98 10.00 -11.49
C GLU A 19 -5.57 11.33 -10.86
N THR A 20 -6.39 12.37 -11.03
CA THR A 20 -6.05 13.72 -10.55
C THR A 20 -5.92 13.72 -9.03
N GLN A 21 -6.89 13.11 -8.35
CA GLN A 21 -6.89 12.99 -6.90
C GLN A 21 -5.72 12.14 -6.38
N MET A 22 -5.46 10.98 -7.01
CA MET A 22 -4.35 10.12 -6.58
C MET A 22 -2.99 10.76 -6.82
N ARG A 23 -2.80 11.42 -7.96
CA ARG A 23 -1.57 12.16 -8.27
C ARG A 23 -1.33 13.29 -7.29
N HIS A 24 -2.36 14.07 -6.95
CA HIS A 24 -2.28 15.10 -5.93
C HIS A 24 -1.83 14.53 -4.57
N ASP A 25 -2.45 13.43 -4.14
CA ASP A 25 -2.12 12.83 -2.83
C ASP A 25 -0.68 12.27 -2.77
N LEU A 26 -0.16 11.75 -3.89
CA LEU A 26 1.22 11.26 -3.97
C LEU A 26 2.27 12.39 -4.04
N SER A 27 1.92 13.58 -4.56
CA SER A 27 2.90 14.63 -4.88
C SER A 27 2.85 15.85 -3.95
N GLU A 28 1.67 16.21 -3.46
CA GLU A 28 1.47 17.47 -2.72
C GLU A 28 1.39 17.27 -1.21
N VAL A 29 1.18 16.04 -0.75
CA VAL A 29 1.19 15.77 0.67
C VAL A 29 2.65 15.68 1.14
N PRO A 30 3.06 16.49 2.14
CA PRO A 30 4.37 16.32 2.74
C PRO A 30 4.55 14.90 3.27
N TRP A 31 5.65 14.24 2.89
CA TRP A 31 6.02 12.89 3.36
C TRP A 31 5.91 12.72 4.88
N ARG A 32 6.17 13.79 5.66
CA ARG A 32 6.03 13.78 7.13
C ARG A 32 4.60 13.64 7.64
N GLN A 33 3.59 13.90 6.83
CA GLN A 33 2.19 13.69 7.20
C GLN A 33 1.79 12.21 7.07
N TRP A 34 2.42 11.46 6.15
CA TRP A 34 2.31 10.00 6.12
C TRP A 34 2.78 9.40 7.45
N TYR A 35 3.81 9.97 8.07
CA TYR A 35 4.30 9.60 9.39
C TYR A 35 3.38 9.93 10.58
N ARG A 36 2.43 10.87 10.46
CA ARG A 36 1.70 11.46 11.61
C ARG A 36 0.27 10.99 11.79
N CYS A 37 -0.39 10.52 10.74
CA CYS A 37 -1.66 9.84 10.90
C CYS A 37 -1.38 8.41 11.38
N LEU A 38 -2.11 7.92 12.39
CA LEU A 38 -2.02 6.57 12.96
C LEU A 38 -2.18 5.42 11.93
N GLN A 39 -2.30 5.76 10.64
CA GLN A 39 -2.46 4.86 9.51
C GLN A 39 -1.26 4.83 8.56
N GLY A 40 -0.30 5.78 8.60
CA GLY A 40 0.97 5.64 7.86
C GLY A 40 0.89 5.67 6.33
N ALA A 41 -0.32 5.57 5.80
CA ALA A 41 -0.59 4.95 4.52
C ALA A 41 -1.96 5.37 3.98
N ALA A 42 -2.09 5.34 2.67
CA ALA A 42 -3.36 5.36 1.97
C ALA A 42 -3.80 3.93 1.64
N MET A 43 -5.10 3.70 1.45
CA MET A 43 -5.64 2.36 1.24
C MET A 43 -6.71 2.35 0.15
N LEU A 44 -6.59 1.43 -0.80
CA LEU A 44 -7.59 1.12 -1.82
C LEU A 44 -8.20 -0.25 -1.54
N GLU A 45 -9.52 -0.32 -1.48
CA GLU A 45 -10.26 -1.53 -1.14
C GLU A 45 -11.35 -1.78 -2.17
N VAL A 46 -11.54 -3.04 -2.56
CA VAL A 46 -12.72 -3.42 -3.36
C VAL A 46 -13.92 -3.58 -2.41
N VAL A 47 -15.03 -2.93 -2.74
CA VAL A 47 -16.28 -2.93 -1.98
C VAL A 47 -17.36 -3.57 -2.84
N SER A 48 -17.93 -4.69 -2.38
CA SER A 48 -18.95 -5.45 -3.12
C SER A 48 -20.40 -5.06 -2.79
N ASP A 49 -20.67 -4.38 -1.67
CA ASP A 49 -22.02 -3.97 -1.26
C ASP A 49 -21.97 -2.69 -0.40
N GLU A 50 -22.80 -1.69 -0.73
CA GLU A 50 -22.92 -0.43 0.00
C GLU A 50 -23.58 -0.60 1.38
N ASN A 51 -24.23 -1.75 1.62
CA ASN A 51 -24.92 -2.07 2.87
C ASN A 51 -24.15 -3.04 3.78
N ASP A 52 -22.87 -3.32 3.52
CA ASP A 52 -22.07 -4.16 4.42
C ASP A 52 -21.35 -3.30 5.48
N PRO A 53 -21.90 -3.18 6.71
CA PRO A 53 -21.24 -2.49 7.83
C PRO A 53 -19.96 -3.20 8.31
N HIS A 54 -19.56 -4.29 7.66
CA HIS A 54 -18.33 -5.03 7.89
C HIS A 54 -17.30 -4.89 6.76
N SER A 55 -17.44 -3.91 5.85
CA SER A 55 -16.36 -3.56 4.92
C SER A 55 -15.12 -3.08 5.71
N VAL A 56 -14.29 -4.07 6.03
CA VAL A 56 -12.95 -4.07 6.61
C VAL A 56 -12.77 -3.26 7.89
N ARG A 57 -12.90 -3.95 9.04
CA ARG A 57 -12.07 -3.62 10.21
C ARG A 57 -10.67 -4.22 9.97
N PRO A 58 -9.57 -3.53 10.31
CA PRO A 58 -8.24 -4.13 10.32
C PRO A 58 -8.28 -5.46 11.08
N GLY A 59 -7.87 -6.57 10.44
CA GLY A 59 -7.81 -7.89 11.06
C GLY A 59 -8.95 -8.88 10.75
N LYS A 60 -9.94 -8.53 9.91
CA LYS A 60 -10.88 -9.52 9.34
C LYS A 60 -10.53 -9.79 7.87
N THR A 61 -10.36 -11.06 7.53
CA THR A 61 -10.09 -11.55 6.16
C THR A 61 -11.14 -11.03 5.18
N SER A 62 -10.77 -10.06 4.35
CA SER A 62 -11.46 -9.81 3.11
C SER A 62 -10.93 -10.80 2.07
N PRO A 63 -11.80 -11.58 1.38
CA PRO A 63 -11.39 -12.34 0.21
C PRO A 63 -11.06 -11.42 -0.99
N GLN A 64 -11.33 -10.12 -0.87
CA GLN A 64 -11.05 -9.15 -1.92
C GLN A 64 -9.71 -8.47 -1.69
N PRO A 65 -8.98 -8.14 -2.76
CA PRO A 65 -7.68 -7.52 -2.64
C PRO A 65 -7.79 -6.12 -2.02
N VAL A 66 -6.76 -5.76 -1.26
CA VAL A 66 -6.54 -4.43 -0.71
C VAL A 66 -5.16 -3.97 -1.15
N LEU A 67 -5.02 -2.72 -1.59
CA LEU A 67 -3.74 -2.09 -1.85
C LEU A 67 -3.48 -1.02 -0.81
N ILE A 68 -2.44 -1.21 -0.02
CA ILE A 68 -1.92 -0.21 0.90
C ILE A 68 -0.76 0.50 0.23
N VAL A 69 -0.73 1.81 0.32
CA VAL A 69 0.34 2.68 -0.19
C VAL A 69 0.95 3.37 1.02
N ALA A 70 2.26 3.35 1.19
CA ALA A 70 2.97 4.13 2.20
C ALA A 70 4.12 4.91 1.55
N GLN A 71 4.59 5.98 2.18
CA GLN A 71 5.70 6.79 1.67
C GLN A 71 6.85 6.83 2.71
N PRO A 72 7.76 5.83 2.69
CA PRO A 72 8.90 5.80 3.62
C PRO A 72 9.89 6.96 3.39
N ASN A 73 10.10 7.34 2.12
CA ASN A 73 11.04 8.39 1.71
C ASN A 73 10.35 9.45 0.84
N ALA A 74 10.98 10.63 0.69
CA ALA A 74 10.36 11.79 0.05
C ALA A 74 9.83 11.56 -1.39
N ASP A 75 10.41 10.61 -2.14
CA ASP A 75 10.06 10.32 -3.53
C ASP A 75 9.85 8.83 -3.81
N GLU A 76 9.77 8.01 -2.76
CA GLU A 76 9.67 6.56 -2.88
C GLU A 76 8.52 6.02 -2.03
N PHE A 77 7.84 5.02 -2.59
CA PHE A 77 6.61 4.47 -2.05
C PHE A 77 6.76 2.97 -1.83
N LEU A 78 6.18 2.50 -0.73
CA LEU A 78 5.91 1.08 -0.52
C LEU A 78 4.48 0.79 -0.96
N LEU A 79 4.31 -0.27 -1.75
CA LEU A 79 3.01 -0.78 -2.16
C LEU A 79 2.82 -2.19 -1.56
N SER A 80 1.78 -2.37 -0.76
CA SER A 80 1.44 -3.66 -0.16
C SER A 80 0.11 -4.14 -0.70
N TRP A 81 0.14 -5.18 -1.53
CA TRP A 81 -1.04 -5.89 -2.00
C TRP A 81 -1.39 -6.98 -0.98
N LEU A 82 -2.58 -6.90 -0.40
CA LEU A 82 -3.10 -7.88 0.56
C LEU A 82 -4.24 -8.67 -0.09
N GLU A 83 -4.10 -9.99 -0.13
CA GLU A 83 -5.10 -10.92 -0.67
C GLU A 83 -4.93 -12.28 0.02
N ASP A 84 -6.01 -12.94 0.42
CA ASP A 84 -5.95 -14.27 1.05
C ASP A 84 -4.96 -14.41 2.24
N ARG A 85 -4.87 -13.37 3.10
CA ARG A 85 -3.92 -13.27 4.24
C ARG A 85 -2.44 -13.24 3.85
N ARG A 86 -2.15 -13.05 2.57
CA ARG A 86 -0.79 -12.92 2.08
C ARG A 86 -0.56 -11.48 1.67
N GLU A 87 0.69 -11.06 1.83
CA GLU A 87 1.15 -9.75 1.43
C GLU A 87 2.16 -9.89 0.31
N TRP A 88 1.99 -9.08 -0.73
CA TRP A 88 2.93 -8.96 -1.82
C TRP A 88 3.40 -7.53 -1.94
N VAL A 89 4.68 -7.36 -2.17
CA VAL A 89 5.34 -6.07 -2.37
C VAL A 89 6.08 -6.06 -3.70
N PRO A 90 6.34 -4.88 -4.30
CA PRO A 90 7.29 -4.74 -5.39
C PRO A 90 8.64 -5.32 -5.00
N TRP A 91 9.38 -5.81 -5.99
CA TRP A 91 10.75 -6.25 -5.80
C TRP A 91 11.56 -6.03 -7.07
N ASN A 92 12.56 -5.15 -7.00
CA ASN A 92 13.40 -4.83 -8.15
C ASN A 92 14.56 -5.83 -8.39
N GLY A 93 14.69 -6.87 -7.56
CA GLY A 93 15.79 -7.84 -7.66
C GLY A 93 17.04 -7.50 -6.84
N GLY A 94 17.01 -6.40 -6.08
CA GLY A 94 18.15 -5.87 -5.32
C GLY A 94 18.52 -6.68 -4.07
N THR A 95 19.32 -6.07 -3.20
CA THR A 95 19.71 -6.67 -1.90
C THR A 95 18.80 -6.19 -0.78
N CYS A 96 18.93 -6.83 0.40
CA CYS A 96 18.21 -6.46 1.62
C CYS A 96 19.07 -5.67 2.62
N GLU A 97 20.28 -5.25 2.22
CA GLU A 97 21.23 -4.55 3.09
C GLU A 97 20.79 -3.11 3.39
N ALA A 98 20.27 -2.42 2.37
CA ALA A 98 19.70 -1.10 2.49
C ALA A 98 18.20 -1.20 2.79
N PHE A 99 17.74 -0.43 3.77
CA PHE A 99 16.38 -0.47 4.23
C PHE A 99 15.89 0.91 4.62
N SER A 100 14.59 1.09 4.44
CA SER A 100 13.84 2.24 4.89
C SER A 100 12.92 1.83 6.02
N THR A 101 12.63 2.81 6.88
CA THR A 101 11.66 2.63 7.95
C THR A 101 10.30 3.13 7.47
N TYR A 102 9.23 2.42 7.79
CA TYR A 102 7.89 2.98 7.74
C TYR A 102 7.09 2.65 9.01
N PHE A 103 6.10 3.49 9.31
CA PHE A 103 5.27 3.35 10.51
C PHE A 103 3.88 2.83 10.12
N SER A 104 3.48 1.72 10.73
CA SER A 104 2.17 1.12 10.52
C SER A 104 1.63 0.53 11.82
N GLY A 105 0.38 0.83 12.14
CA GLY A 105 -0.28 0.32 13.34
C GLY A 105 0.36 0.78 14.65
N GLY A 106 1.07 1.90 14.66
CA GLY A 106 1.82 2.41 15.82
C GLY A 106 3.20 1.77 16.02
N ASN A 107 3.61 0.87 15.12
CA ASN A 107 4.90 0.20 15.15
C ASN A 107 5.80 0.67 14.01
N GLU A 108 7.10 0.67 14.28
CA GLU A 108 8.14 0.88 13.28
C GLU A 108 8.46 -0.45 12.58
N HIS A 109 8.53 -0.44 11.25
CA HIS A 109 8.86 -1.60 10.42
C HIS A 109 10.01 -1.26 9.48
N ARG A 110 10.88 -2.24 9.23
CA ARG A 110 11.98 -2.11 8.25
C ARG A 110 11.58 -2.80 6.96
N ILE A 111 11.74 -2.09 5.85
CA ILE A 111 11.48 -2.62 4.51
C ILE A 111 12.75 -2.47 3.67
N PRO A 112 13.19 -3.51 2.93
CA PRO A 112 14.28 -3.35 1.97
C PRO A 112 13.96 -2.27 0.94
N ASP A 113 14.94 -1.43 0.60
CA ASP A 113 14.77 -0.36 -0.41
C ASP A 113 14.41 -0.95 -1.79
N ALA A 114 14.80 -2.20 -2.04
CA ALA A 114 14.42 -2.96 -3.23
C ALA A 114 12.90 -3.21 -3.38
N CYS A 115 12.11 -2.93 -2.32
CA CYS A 115 10.64 -2.99 -2.36
C CYS A 115 9.98 -1.64 -2.67
N LEU A 116 10.76 -0.57 -2.75
CA LEU A 116 10.25 0.77 -2.99
C LEU A 116 10.13 1.06 -4.48
N VAL A 117 9.18 1.91 -4.83
CA VAL A 117 8.93 2.36 -6.20
C VAL A 117 8.82 3.88 -6.25
N ASP A 118 9.08 4.46 -7.42
CA ASP A 118 8.85 5.88 -7.66
C ASP A 118 7.35 6.25 -7.70
N SER A 119 7.08 7.56 -7.63
CA SER A 119 5.72 8.12 -7.64
C SER A 119 4.91 7.74 -8.90
N GLU A 120 5.55 7.70 -10.07
CA GLU A 120 4.88 7.35 -11.33
C GLU A 120 4.47 5.88 -11.37
N THR A 121 5.32 4.98 -10.85
CA THR A 121 5.01 3.57 -10.69
C THR A 121 3.91 3.37 -9.65
N ALA A 122 3.97 4.08 -8.51
CA ALA A 122 2.92 4.05 -7.50
C ALA A 122 1.55 4.46 -8.07
N LEU A 123 1.51 5.60 -8.78
CA LEU A 123 0.29 6.09 -9.42
C LEU A 123 -0.26 5.09 -10.45
N ARG A 124 0.61 4.53 -11.31
CA ARG A 124 0.21 3.53 -12.29
C ARG A 124 -0.41 2.30 -11.63
N VAL A 125 0.20 1.79 -10.57
CA VAL A 125 -0.31 0.62 -9.83
C VAL A 125 -1.65 0.94 -9.17
N MET A 126 -1.81 2.12 -8.56
CA MET A 126 -3.09 2.55 -7.98
C MET A 126 -4.19 2.63 -9.04
N LEU A 127 -3.92 3.23 -10.20
CA LEU A 127 -4.87 3.30 -11.32
C LEU A 127 -5.23 1.91 -11.87
N HIS A 128 -4.24 1.03 -11.98
CA HIS A 128 -4.45 -0.35 -12.40
C HIS A 128 -5.30 -1.12 -11.38
N PHE A 129 -5.10 -0.90 -10.07
CA PHE A 129 -5.95 -1.46 -9.02
C PHE A 129 -7.40 -1.01 -9.19
N VAL A 130 -7.63 0.30 -9.34
CA VAL A 130 -8.98 0.88 -9.51
C VAL A 130 -9.72 0.28 -10.70
N THR A 131 -9.02 0.07 -11.81
CA THR A 131 -9.63 -0.34 -13.09
C THR A 131 -9.69 -1.86 -13.30
N LYS A 132 -8.69 -2.60 -12.81
CA LYS A 132 -8.52 -4.03 -13.08
C LYS A 132 -8.62 -4.91 -11.85
N GLN A 133 -8.48 -4.36 -10.64
CA GLN A 133 -8.52 -5.13 -9.38
C GLN A 133 -7.58 -6.34 -9.41
N THR A 134 -6.43 -6.20 -10.10
CA THR A 134 -5.37 -7.20 -10.20
C THR A 134 -4.03 -6.52 -9.99
N ARG A 135 -2.98 -7.30 -9.70
CA ARG A 135 -1.61 -6.77 -9.67
C ARG A 135 -1.19 -6.29 -11.06
N ASP A 136 -0.49 -5.16 -11.10
CA ASP A 136 0.13 -4.66 -12.33
C ASP A 136 1.31 -5.59 -12.71
N ASN A 137 1.23 -6.22 -13.88
CA ASN A 137 2.24 -7.16 -14.39
C ASN A 137 3.53 -6.47 -14.85
N SER A 138 3.57 -5.14 -14.95
CA SER A 138 4.80 -4.39 -15.18
C SER A 138 5.70 -4.31 -13.94
N VAL A 139 5.14 -4.57 -12.76
CA VAL A 139 5.86 -4.63 -11.49
C VAL A 139 6.14 -6.10 -11.17
N THR A 140 7.37 -6.40 -10.76
CA THR A 140 7.69 -7.72 -10.22
C THR A 140 7.21 -7.77 -8.78
N TRP A 141 6.18 -8.58 -8.51
CA TRP A 141 5.65 -8.77 -7.17
C TRP A 141 6.29 -9.98 -6.50
N LYS A 142 6.70 -9.82 -5.24
CA LYS A 142 7.17 -10.91 -4.39
C LYS A 142 6.34 -10.98 -3.14
N ARG A 143 6.11 -12.18 -2.64
CA ARG A 143 5.48 -12.34 -1.33
C ARG A 143 6.45 -11.84 -0.26
N LEU A 144 5.92 -11.11 0.70
CA LEU A 144 6.73 -10.51 1.78
C LEU A 144 7.50 -11.60 2.55
N ASP A 145 6.84 -12.72 2.83
CA ASP A 145 7.41 -13.88 3.54
C ASP A 145 8.39 -14.74 2.70
N GLU A 146 8.58 -14.40 1.42
CA GLU A 146 9.53 -15.05 0.51
C GLU A 146 10.72 -14.14 0.18
N LEU A 147 10.76 -12.92 0.72
CA LEU A 147 11.91 -12.04 0.54
C LEU A 147 13.13 -12.60 1.27
N PRO A 148 14.35 -12.44 0.70
CA PRO A 148 15.58 -12.95 1.30
C PRO A 148 16.07 -12.05 2.44
N VAL A 149 15.19 -11.74 3.39
CA VAL A 149 15.48 -10.93 4.58
C VAL A 149 15.60 -11.82 5.82
N GLU A 150 16.34 -11.34 6.81
CA GLU A 150 16.37 -11.95 8.15
C GLU A 150 15.01 -11.76 8.85
N ALA A 151 14.64 -12.69 9.74
CA ALA A 151 13.29 -12.74 10.33
C ALA A 151 12.93 -11.51 11.19
N ASP A 152 13.94 -10.79 11.67
CA ASP A 152 13.86 -9.57 12.49
C ASP A 152 13.52 -8.31 11.68
N PHE A 153 13.51 -8.36 10.34
CA PHE A 153 13.09 -7.23 9.50
C PHE A 153 11.60 -6.88 9.66
N TRP A 154 10.78 -7.87 9.97
CA TRP A 154 9.32 -7.76 10.00
C TRP A 154 8.74 -7.67 11.41
N GLU A 155 9.59 -7.75 12.42
CA GLU A 155 9.14 -7.57 13.80
C GLU A 155 9.04 -6.07 14.12
N PRO A 156 7.95 -5.63 14.77
CA PRO A 156 7.90 -4.31 15.38
C PRO A 156 9.15 -4.04 16.21
N MET A 157 9.83 -2.92 15.98
CA MET A 157 10.92 -2.49 16.86
C MET A 157 10.43 -2.03 18.24
#